data_AF-A0A9D2K246-F1
#
_entry.id   AF-A0A9D2K246-F1
#
_cell.length_a   1.000
_cell.length_b   1.000
_cell.length_c   1.000
_cell.angle_alpha   90.00
_cell.angle_beta   90.00
_cell.angle_gamma   90.00
#
_symmetry.space_group_name_H-M   'P 1'
#
loop_
_entity.id
_entity.type
_entity.pdbx_description
1 polymer ?
#
loop_
_entity_poly.entity_id
_entity_poly.type
_entity_poly.pdbx_seq_one_letter_code
_entity_poly.pdbx_strand_id
1 'polypeptide(L)'
;MNSKQLLKRLQAEAALYSVDALEREYHELCAADPDPSADDYIAILNRRYNAETMLNLLKHSEKFYGDELNPLLIQRFEDQINQYMDRCAPGEESLKSFIRILNTYRAFVAKIPLHPPGMSFSEGKVYQKGNDYYCTAKRLFMNDKGSLCRFCPARLSEY
;
A
#
# COMPACT_ATOMS: atom_id res chain seq x y z
N MET A 1 -18.26 -9.13 3.85
CA MET A 1 -18.20 -8.36 2.58
C MET A 1 -17.20 -9.07 1.69
N ASN A 2 -17.47 -9.25 0.40
CA ASN A 2 -16.45 -9.87 -0.48
C ASN A 2 -15.48 -8.82 -1.03
N SER A 3 -14.31 -9.27 -1.48
CA SER A 3 -13.26 -8.41 -2.04
C SER A 3 -13.73 -7.58 -3.26
N LYS A 4 -14.66 -8.10 -4.06
CA LYS A 4 -15.24 -7.39 -5.21
C LYS A 4 -16.10 -6.19 -4.79
N GLN A 5 -16.88 -6.33 -3.72
CA GLN A 5 -17.62 -5.22 -3.11
C GLN A 5 -16.67 -4.17 -2.55
N LEU A 6 -15.60 -4.60 -1.88
CA LEU A 6 -14.57 -3.70 -1.38
C LEU A 6 -13.88 -2.94 -2.52
N LEU A 7 -13.50 -3.64 -3.60
CA LEU A 7 -12.89 -3.03 -4.79
C LEU A 7 -13.78 -1.93 -5.38
N LYS A 8 -15.08 -2.21 -5.60
CA LYS A 8 -16.02 -1.22 -6.12
C LYS A 8 -16.14 0.01 -5.22
N ARG A 9 -16.16 -0.19 -3.89
CA ARG A 9 -16.15 0.90 -2.91
C ARG A 9 -14.90 1.77 -3.08
N LEU A 10 -13.72 1.14 -3.10
CA LEU A 10 -12.45 1.85 -3.24
C LEU A 10 -12.31 2.56 -4.58
N GLN A 11 -12.82 1.98 -5.68
CA GLN A 11 -12.84 2.63 -6.99
C GLN A 11 -13.75 3.86 -7.02
N ALA A 12 -14.93 3.79 -6.39
CA ALA A 12 -15.81 4.95 -6.28
C ALA A 12 -15.17 6.09 -5.47
N GLU A 13 -14.48 5.75 -4.38
CA GLU A 13 -13.71 6.72 -3.59
C GLU A 13 -12.51 7.27 -4.39
N ALA A 14 -11.82 6.44 -5.17
CA ALA A 14 -10.66 6.84 -5.96
C ALA A 14 -11.02 7.63 -7.24
N ALA A 15 -12.29 7.67 -7.65
CA ALA A 15 -12.71 8.34 -8.89
C ALA A 15 -12.46 9.85 -8.92
N LEU A 16 -12.15 10.47 -7.77
CA LEU A 16 -11.76 11.87 -7.67
C LEU A 16 -10.32 12.15 -8.12
N TYR A 17 -9.47 11.13 -8.24
CA TYR A 17 -8.08 11.29 -8.67
C TYR A 17 -7.95 11.18 -10.19
N SER A 18 -7.22 12.11 -10.80
CA SER A 18 -7.00 12.13 -12.25
C SER A 18 -6.05 11.01 -12.67
N VAL A 19 -6.56 10.12 -13.53
CA VAL A 19 -5.78 9.06 -14.16
C VAL A 19 -4.59 9.64 -14.94
N ASP A 20 -4.81 10.65 -15.78
CA ASP A 20 -3.74 11.27 -16.58
C ASP A 20 -2.63 11.87 -15.70
N ALA A 21 -3.00 12.50 -14.58
CA ALA A 21 -2.01 13.05 -13.65
C ALA A 21 -1.18 11.94 -12.98
N LEU A 22 -1.83 10.85 -12.57
CA LEU A 22 -1.17 9.69 -11.98
C LEU A 22 -0.23 8.99 -12.98
N GLU A 23 -0.61 8.89 -14.25
CA GLU A 23 0.24 8.33 -15.30
C GLU A 23 1.48 9.18 -15.54
N ARG A 24 1.33 10.51 -15.62
CA ARG A 24 2.48 11.41 -15.75
C ARG A 24 3.43 11.25 -14.57
N GLU A 25 2.92 11.29 -13.34
CA GLU A 25 3.74 11.10 -12.14
C GLU A 25 4.42 9.73 -12.14
N TYR A 26 3.71 8.65 -12.48
CA TYR A 26 4.28 7.31 -12.54
C TYR A 26 5.42 7.23 -13.57
N HIS A 27 5.23 7.77 -14.77
CA HIS A 27 6.26 7.78 -15.82
C HIS A 27 7.50 8.59 -15.42
N GLU A 28 7.31 9.78 -14.83
CA GLU A 28 8.40 10.60 -14.31
C GLU A 28 9.19 9.86 -13.23
N LEU A 29 8.49 9.22 -12.28
CA LEU A 29 9.11 8.47 -11.20
C LEU A 29 9.78 7.18 -11.69
N CYS A 30 9.27 6.51 -12.72
CA CYS A 30 9.91 5.34 -13.33
C CYS A 30 11.19 5.69 -14.08
N ALA A 31 11.30 6.90 -14.63
CA ALA A 31 12.52 7.39 -15.25
C ALA A 31 13.62 7.69 -14.22
N ALA A 32 13.26 7.89 -12.95
CA ALA A 32 14.22 8.01 -11.86
C ALA A 32 14.80 6.63 -11.51
N ASP A 33 16.11 6.55 -11.33
CA ASP A 33 16.79 5.38 -10.75
C ASP A 33 17.48 5.84 -9.45
N PRO A 34 16.71 5.98 -8.34
CA PRO A 34 17.25 6.56 -7.13
C PRO A 34 18.26 5.60 -6.49
N ASP A 35 19.46 6.11 -6.19
CA ASP A 35 20.47 5.39 -5.42
C ASP A 35 19.89 5.03 -4.03
N PRO A 36 19.99 3.78 -3.55
CA PRO A 36 19.56 3.40 -2.20
C PRO A 36 20.20 4.21 -1.06
N SER A 37 21.33 4.88 -1.31
CA SER A 37 21.99 5.78 -0.37
C SER A 37 21.50 7.24 -0.44
N ALA A 38 20.64 7.58 -1.41
CA ALA A 38 20.08 8.93 -1.54
C ALA A 38 19.00 9.21 -0.48
N ASP A 39 18.98 10.44 0.02
CA ASP A 39 18.05 10.88 1.07
C ASP A 39 16.56 10.74 0.65
N ASP A 40 16.27 10.86 -0.64
CA ASP A 40 14.92 10.80 -1.19
C ASP A 40 14.50 9.42 -1.72
N TYR A 41 15.37 8.41 -1.63
CA TYR A 41 15.13 7.05 -2.14
C TYR A 41 13.79 6.47 -1.69
N ILE A 42 13.52 6.53 -0.37
CA ILE A 42 12.28 6.01 0.22
C ILE A 42 11.07 6.78 -0.28
N ALA A 43 11.19 8.10 -0.42
CA ALA A 43 10.11 8.96 -0.88
C ALA A 43 9.76 8.67 -2.35
N ILE A 44 10.77 8.55 -3.22
CA ILE A 44 10.58 8.23 -4.64
C ILE A 44 9.92 6.86 -4.80
N LEU A 45 10.42 5.82 -4.12
CA LEU A 45 9.84 4.48 -4.22
C LEU A 45 8.40 4.42 -3.71
N ASN A 46 8.10 5.09 -2.60
CA ASN A 46 6.72 5.15 -2.09
C ASN A 46 5.80 5.87 -3.06
N ARG A 47 6.21 7.02 -3.62
CA ARG A 47 5.40 7.75 -4.61
C ARG A 47 5.17 6.93 -5.86
N ARG A 48 6.20 6.27 -6.38
CA ARG A 48 6.10 5.40 -7.58
C ARG A 48 5.09 4.29 -7.33
N TYR A 49 5.23 3.58 -6.21
CA TYR A 49 4.36 2.48 -5.85
C TYR A 49 2.93 2.94 -5.55
N ASN A 50 2.75 4.12 -4.99
CA ASN A 50 1.43 4.72 -4.77
C ASN A 50 0.73 5.05 -6.10
N ALA A 51 1.44 5.68 -7.04
CA ALA A 51 0.90 5.96 -8.37
C ALA A 51 0.54 4.66 -9.11
N GLU A 52 1.44 3.68 -9.12
CA GLU A 52 1.21 2.36 -9.71
C GLU A 52 -0.01 1.65 -9.09
N THR A 53 -0.12 1.67 -7.76
CA THR A 53 -1.23 1.03 -7.05
C THR A 53 -2.56 1.72 -7.38
N MET A 54 -2.59 3.05 -7.45
CA MET A 54 -3.80 3.80 -7.79
C MET A 54 -4.22 3.55 -9.23
N LEU A 55 -3.27 3.52 -10.17
CA LEU A 55 -3.52 3.17 -11.56
C LEU A 55 -4.06 1.74 -11.68
N ASN A 56 -3.49 0.77 -10.96
CA ASN A 56 -4.00 -0.59 -10.93
C ASN A 56 -5.42 -0.67 -10.36
N LEU A 57 -5.70 0.04 -9.26
CA LEU A 57 -7.05 0.14 -8.68
C LEU A 57 -8.07 0.68 -9.70
N LEU A 58 -7.72 1.75 -10.43
CA LEU A 58 -8.61 2.43 -11.36
C LEU A 58 -8.75 1.71 -12.72
N LYS A 59 -7.68 1.11 -13.23
CA LYS A 59 -7.62 0.54 -14.59
C LYS A 59 -7.70 -0.98 -14.66
N HIS A 60 -7.12 -1.68 -13.69
CA HIS A 60 -6.88 -3.13 -13.76
C HIS A 60 -7.63 -3.88 -12.65
N SER A 61 -8.85 -4.33 -12.98
CA SER A 61 -9.75 -5.00 -12.02
C SER A 61 -9.70 -6.54 -12.04
N GLU A 62 -8.79 -7.14 -12.81
CA GLU A 62 -8.86 -8.57 -13.13
C GLU A 62 -8.21 -9.50 -12.09
N LYS A 63 -7.36 -8.98 -11.19
CA LYS A 63 -6.75 -9.76 -10.11
C LYS A 63 -7.47 -9.49 -8.79
N PHE A 64 -8.57 -10.21 -8.55
CA PHE A 64 -9.24 -10.23 -7.25
C PHE A 64 -9.20 -11.64 -6.66
N TYR A 65 -8.92 -11.72 -5.37
CA TYR A 65 -9.07 -12.95 -4.60
C TYR A 65 -10.49 -12.94 -4.07
N GLY A 66 -11.37 -13.82 -4.55
CA GLY A 66 -12.81 -13.85 -4.25
C GLY A 66 -13.19 -14.17 -2.79
N ASP A 67 -12.31 -13.83 -1.85
CA ASP A 67 -12.41 -14.16 -0.45
C ASP A 67 -13.55 -13.40 0.23
N GLU A 68 -14.18 -14.08 1.19
CA GLU A 68 -14.98 -13.39 2.19
C GLU A 68 -14.07 -12.64 3.15
N LEU A 69 -14.30 -11.33 3.26
CA LEU A 69 -13.57 -10.46 4.15
C LEU A 69 -14.42 -10.09 5.35
N ASN A 70 -13.80 -10.13 6.54
CA ASN A 70 -14.39 -9.64 7.78
C ASN A 70 -14.46 -8.10 7.75
N PRO A 71 -15.65 -7.48 7.71
CA PRO A 71 -15.78 -6.03 7.67
C PRO A 71 -15.16 -5.31 8.87
N LEU A 72 -15.20 -5.92 10.06
CA LEU A 72 -14.61 -5.35 11.27
C LEU A 72 -13.08 -5.29 11.17
N LEU A 73 -12.47 -6.24 10.47
CA LEU A 73 -11.01 -6.25 10.26
C LEU A 73 -10.59 -5.13 9.31
N ILE A 74 -11.38 -4.89 8.25
CA ILE A 74 -11.16 -3.79 7.31
C ILE A 74 -11.31 -2.45 8.03
N GLN A 75 -12.42 -2.27 8.77
CA GLN A 75 -12.66 -1.05 9.52
C GLN A 75 -11.52 -0.75 10.50
N ARG A 76 -11.11 -1.75 11.29
CA ARG A 76 -9.98 -1.60 12.22
C ARG A 76 -8.68 -1.20 11.51
N PHE A 77 -8.41 -1.75 10.33
CA PHE A 77 -7.24 -1.38 9.54
C PHE A 77 -7.32 0.06 9.03
N GLU A 78 -8.48 0.47 8.49
CA GLU A 78 -8.73 1.83 8.02
C GLU A 78 -8.61 2.85 9.17
N ASP A 79 -9.15 2.53 10.34
CA ASP A 79 -9.06 3.38 11.55
C ASP A 79 -7.60 3.56 11.99
N GLN A 80 -6.78 2.50 11.93
CA GLN A 80 -5.36 2.59 12.28
C GLN A 80 -4.57 3.48 11.31
N ILE A 81 -4.88 3.43 10.00
CA ILE A 81 -4.28 4.34 9.02
C ILE A 81 -4.71 5.77 9.32
N ASN A 82 -6.00 5.99 9.56
CA ASN A 82 -6.52 7.33 9.86
C ASN A 82 -5.85 7.92 11.10
N GLN A 83 -5.76 7.15 12.20
CA GLN A 83 -5.06 7.57 13.42
C GLN A 83 -3.58 7.89 13.20
N TYR A 84 -2.90 7.12 12.34
CA TYR A 84 -1.52 7.41 11.96
C TYR A 84 -1.43 8.75 11.20
N MET A 85 -2.31 8.97 10.23
CA MET A 85 -2.34 10.19 9.43
C MET A 85 -2.72 11.43 10.26
N ASP A 86 -3.69 11.30 11.17
CA ASP A 86 -4.09 12.38 12.08
C ASP A 86 -2.93 12.85 12.97
N ARG A 87 -2.01 11.94 13.31
CA ARG A 87 -0.80 12.26 14.08
C ARG A 87 0.34 12.81 13.22
N CYS A 88 0.57 12.23 12.04
CA CYS A 88 1.77 12.50 11.23
C CYS A 88 1.57 13.59 10.19
N ALA A 89 0.33 13.85 9.77
CA ALA A 89 -0.03 14.86 8.78
C ALA A 89 -1.42 15.46 9.13
N PRO A 90 -1.54 16.13 10.29
CA PRO A 90 -2.82 16.67 10.76
C PRO A 90 -3.39 17.68 9.76
N GLY A 91 -4.66 17.52 9.40
CA GLY A 91 -5.38 18.40 8.46
C GLY A 91 -5.24 18.02 6.98
N GLU A 92 -4.37 17.06 6.64
CA GLU A 92 -4.13 16.61 5.27
C GLU A 92 -5.18 15.55 4.83
N GLU A 93 -6.45 15.92 4.80
CA GLU A 93 -7.57 14.97 4.58
C GLU A 93 -7.53 14.27 3.19
N SER A 94 -7.03 14.97 2.17
CA SER A 94 -6.85 14.39 0.83
C SER A 94 -5.78 13.30 0.83
N LEU A 95 -4.63 13.58 1.46
CA LEU A 95 -3.54 12.61 1.61
C LEU A 95 -3.96 11.43 2.49
N LYS A 96 -4.67 11.68 3.59
CA LYS A 96 -5.22 10.65 4.46
C LYS A 96 -6.14 9.70 3.71
N SER A 97 -7.07 10.24 2.93
CA SER A 97 -7.96 9.45 2.08
C SER A 97 -7.18 8.64 1.05
N PHE A 98 -6.21 9.25 0.38
CA PHE A 98 -5.35 8.60 -0.60
C PHE A 98 -4.59 7.41 -0.01
N ILE A 99 -3.91 7.61 1.12
CA ILE A 99 -3.14 6.56 1.80
C ILE A 99 -4.04 5.44 2.32
N ARG A 100 -5.23 5.76 2.86
CA ARG A 100 -6.21 4.76 3.28
C ARG A 100 -6.65 3.88 2.11
N ILE A 101 -7.08 4.49 1.00
CA ILE A 101 -7.56 3.77 -0.18
C ILE A 101 -6.49 2.80 -0.70
N LEU A 102 -5.27 3.28 -0.88
CA LEU A 102 -4.16 2.48 -1.40
C LEU A 102 -3.82 1.30 -0.51
N ASN A 103 -3.65 1.54 0.79
CA ASN A 103 -3.26 0.48 1.72
C ASN A 103 -4.38 -0.54 1.92
N THR A 104 -5.65 -0.13 1.91
CA THR A 104 -6.79 -1.05 1.97
C THR A 104 -6.83 -1.94 0.73
N TYR A 105 -6.62 -1.36 -0.46
CA TYR A 105 -6.53 -2.13 -1.71
C TYR A 105 -5.38 -3.14 -1.67
N ARG A 106 -4.18 -2.72 -1.25
CA ARG A 106 -3.00 -3.60 -1.14
C ARG A 106 -3.26 -4.79 -0.20
N ALA A 107 -3.77 -4.53 1.00
CA ALA A 107 -3.97 -5.55 2.03
C ALA A 107 -5.11 -6.55 1.74
N PHE A 108 -6.21 -6.06 1.18
CA PHE A 108 -7.46 -6.84 1.12
C PHE A 108 -7.92 -7.20 -0.27
N VAL A 109 -7.44 -6.50 -1.31
CA VAL A 109 -7.86 -6.74 -2.70
C VAL A 109 -6.71 -7.30 -3.54
N ALA A 110 -5.62 -6.55 -3.72
CA ALA A 110 -4.50 -6.96 -4.57
C ALA A 110 -3.56 -7.98 -3.91
N LYS A 111 -3.59 -8.08 -2.56
CA LYS A 111 -2.72 -8.95 -1.76
C LYS A 111 -1.23 -8.73 -2.04
N ILE A 112 -0.85 -7.47 -2.21
CA ILE A 112 0.54 -7.03 -2.39
C ILE A 112 1.05 -6.32 -1.12
N PRO A 113 2.37 -6.24 -0.89
CA PRO A 113 2.94 -5.63 0.30
C PRO A 113 2.54 -4.17 0.49
N LEU A 114 2.46 -3.71 1.74
CA LEU A 114 2.16 -2.29 2.03
C LEU A 114 3.31 -1.36 1.61
N HIS A 115 4.55 -1.80 1.77
CA HIS A 115 5.75 -1.13 1.27
C HIS A 115 6.16 -1.68 -0.11
N PRO A 116 6.82 -0.89 -0.96
CA PRO A 116 7.22 -1.32 -2.30
C PRO A 116 8.16 -2.54 -2.29
N PRO A 117 7.91 -3.59 -3.10
CA PRO A 117 8.90 -4.62 -3.37
C PRO A 117 10.19 -4.01 -3.95
N GLY A 118 11.35 -4.48 -3.47
CA GLY A 118 12.66 -3.92 -3.82
C GLY A 118 13.14 -2.81 -2.86
N MET A 119 12.25 -2.24 -2.04
CA MET A 119 12.65 -1.23 -1.06
C MET A 119 13.52 -1.83 0.04
N SER A 120 14.60 -1.12 0.38
CA SER A 120 15.43 -1.33 1.57
C SER A 120 15.35 -0.09 2.46
N PHE A 121 15.25 -0.30 3.77
CA PHE A 121 15.08 0.75 4.78
C PHE A 121 15.77 0.30 6.08
N SER A 122 15.86 1.19 7.07
CA SER A 122 16.65 0.98 8.29
C SER A 122 16.32 -0.34 9.02
N GLU A 123 15.05 -0.71 9.08
CA GLU A 123 14.60 -1.91 9.81
C GLU A 123 14.55 -3.17 8.92
N GLY A 124 14.74 -3.06 7.60
CA GLY A 124 14.71 -4.22 6.72
C GLY A 124 14.51 -3.95 5.24
N LYS A 125 14.07 -4.98 4.52
CA LYS A 125 13.78 -4.91 3.08
C LYS A 125 12.54 -5.71 2.72
N VAL A 126 11.88 -5.31 1.63
CA VAL A 126 10.78 -6.05 1.00
C VAL A 126 11.28 -6.63 -0.32
N TYR A 127 11.01 -7.91 -0.56
CA TYR A 127 11.41 -8.57 -1.80
C TYR A 127 10.38 -9.59 -2.25
N GLN A 128 10.43 -9.94 -3.53
CA GLN A 128 9.60 -10.98 -4.13
C GLN A 128 10.45 -12.24 -4.36
N LYS A 129 9.88 -13.41 -4.08
CA LYS A 129 10.47 -14.72 -4.42
C LYS A 129 9.37 -15.59 -5.03
N GLY A 130 9.47 -15.82 -6.34
CA GLY A 130 8.38 -16.46 -7.10
C GLY A 130 7.12 -15.59 -7.07
N ASN A 131 5.99 -16.18 -6.68
CA ASN A 131 4.71 -15.48 -6.57
C ASN A 131 4.46 -14.86 -5.19
N ASP A 132 5.39 -15.03 -4.25
CA ASP A 132 5.25 -14.58 -2.87
C ASP A 132 6.14 -13.36 -2.56
N TYR A 133 5.67 -12.54 -1.63
CA TYR A 133 6.40 -11.40 -1.11
C TYR A 133 6.84 -11.64 0.33
N TYR A 134 7.98 -11.07 0.70
CA TYR A 134 8.60 -11.23 2.02
C TYR A 134 9.07 -9.89 2.56
N CYS A 135 9.00 -9.72 3.88
CA CYS A 135 9.51 -8.54 4.57
C CYS A 135 10.32 -8.98 5.80
N THR A 136 11.58 -8.53 5.88
CA THR A 136 12.47 -8.86 7.01
C THR A 136 12.11 -8.09 8.28
N ALA A 137 11.55 -6.89 8.15
CA ALA A 137 11.13 -6.05 9.28
C ALA A 137 9.82 -6.53 9.92
N LYS A 138 9.00 -7.33 9.23
CA LYS A 138 7.65 -7.69 9.69
C LYS A 138 7.65 -8.38 11.06
N ARG A 139 8.66 -9.23 11.36
CA ARG A 139 8.81 -9.90 12.66
C ARG A 139 8.95 -8.93 13.83
N LEU A 140 9.51 -7.74 13.59
CA LEU A 140 9.77 -6.74 14.62
C LEU A 140 8.47 -6.04 15.05
N PHE A 141 7.53 -5.86 14.13
CA PHE A 141 6.37 -4.98 14.33
C PHE A 141 5.02 -5.69 14.26
N MET A 142 4.93 -6.95 13.82
CA MET A 142 3.63 -7.63 13.63
C MET A 142 2.80 -7.75 14.92
N ASN A 143 3.45 -7.74 16.09
CA ASN A 143 2.79 -7.83 17.39
C ASN A 143 2.52 -6.47 18.04
N ASP A 144 3.13 -5.38 17.56
CA ASP A 144 2.86 -4.03 18.05
C ASP A 144 1.44 -3.63 17.66
N LYS A 145 0.60 -3.28 18.66
CA LYS A 145 -0.82 -2.88 18.50
C LYS A 145 -1.02 -1.70 17.54
N GLY A 146 -0.04 -0.81 17.40
CA GLY A 146 -0.08 0.33 16.49
C GLY A 146 0.34 0.01 15.06
N SER A 147 0.95 -1.15 14.82
CA SER A 147 1.51 -1.49 13.51
C SER A 147 0.49 -2.10 12.55
N LEU A 148 0.60 -1.67 11.28
CA LEU A 148 -0.10 -2.26 10.14
C LEU A 148 0.56 -3.57 9.64
N CYS A 149 1.74 -3.94 10.16
CA CYS A 149 2.49 -5.11 9.70
C CYS A 149 1.70 -6.42 9.77
N ARG A 150 0.80 -6.57 10.74
CA ARG A 150 -0.05 -7.76 10.87
C ARG A 150 -1.03 -7.95 9.70
N PHE A 151 -1.38 -6.86 9.02
CA PHE A 151 -2.31 -6.86 7.88
C PHE A 151 -1.57 -6.94 6.54
N CYS A 152 -0.26 -6.68 6.53
CA CYS A 152 0.55 -6.71 5.32
C CYS A 152 0.57 -8.13 4.72
N PRO A 153 0.25 -8.32 3.42
CA PRO A 153 0.30 -9.62 2.77
C PRO A 153 1.70 -10.25 2.68
N ALA A 154 2.77 -9.44 2.77
CA ALA A 154 4.14 -9.96 2.77
C ALA A 154 4.35 -10.96 3.91
N ARG A 155 4.93 -12.12 3.60
CA ARG A 155 5.26 -13.17 4.56
C ARG A 155 6.43 -12.73 5.43
N LEU A 156 6.57 -13.37 6.59
CA LEU A 156 7.79 -13.28 7.37
C LEU A 156 8.94 -13.85 6.55
N SER A 157 10.02 -13.11 6.45
CA SER A 157 11.28 -13.66 5.95
C SER A 157 11.80 -14.68 6.95
N GLU A 158 12.18 -15.87 6.45
CA GLU A 158 12.89 -16.89 7.24
C GLU A 158 14.40 -16.61 7.34
N TYR A 159 14.91 -15.58 6.63
CA TYR A 159 16.28 -15.07 6.82
C TYR A 159 16.45 -14.34 8.15
#